data_AF-A0A2N9EM70-F1
#
_entry.id   AF-A0A2N9EM70-F1
#
_cell.length_a   1.000
_cell.length_b   1.000
_cell.length_c   1.000
_cell.angle_alpha   90.00
_cell.angle_beta   90.00
_cell.angle_gamma   90.00
#
_symmetry.space_group_name_H-M   'P 1'
#
loop_
_entity.id
_entity.type
_entity.pdbx_description
1 polymer ?
#
loop_
_entity_poly.entity_id
_entity_poly.type
_entity_poly.pdbx_seq_one_letter_code
_entity_poly.pdbx_strand_id
1 'polypeptide(L)'
;MTYGSEAVVPVEIGLTTFRTSTYDDHQNEEQLRLNLDLIDEVRGTAEARMKRYQEKMARHYNSKVKPRQLSVGDLVLRKVTLATRNPSEGEARSKLGRTL
;
A
#
# COMPACT_ATOMS: atom_id res chain seq x y z
N MET A 1 -56.55 -17.88 -5.62
CA MET A 1 -55.63 -17.44 -4.54
C MET A 1 -55.47 -18.61 -3.59
N THR A 2 -54.23 -19.05 -3.32
CA THR A 2 -53.76 -19.66 -2.06
C THR A 2 -52.44 -20.39 -2.33
N TYR A 3 -51.32 -19.66 -2.27
CA TYR A 3 -50.04 -20.29 -1.91
C TYR A 3 -49.99 -20.27 -0.39
N GLY A 4 -50.38 -21.38 0.23
CA GLY A 4 -50.12 -21.60 1.65
C GLY A 4 -48.63 -21.85 1.81
N SER A 5 -47.90 -20.87 2.31
CA SER A 5 -46.48 -20.98 2.62
C SER A 5 -46.32 -21.72 3.96
N GLU A 6 -46.06 -23.03 3.92
CA GLU A 6 -45.48 -23.74 5.06
C GLU A 6 -44.02 -23.28 5.20
N ALA A 7 -43.81 -22.22 5.98
CA ALA A 7 -42.48 -21.80 6.37
C ALA A 7 -41.99 -22.73 7.50
N VAL A 8 -41.15 -23.70 7.15
CA VAL A 8 -40.48 -24.55 8.14
C VAL A 8 -39.36 -23.74 8.77
N VAL A 9 -39.45 -23.49 10.08
CA VAL A 9 -38.41 -22.80 10.83
C VAL A 9 -37.17 -23.70 10.91
N PRO A 10 -36.00 -23.25 10.43
CA PRO A 10 -34.78 -24.04 10.51
C PRO A 10 -34.38 -24.32 11.96
N VAL A 11 -33.92 -25.55 12.22
CA VAL A 11 -33.64 -26.07 13.57
C VAL A 11 -32.59 -25.24 14.33
N GLU A 12 -31.72 -24.53 13.61
CA GLU A 12 -30.71 -23.65 14.20
C GLU A 12 -31.32 -22.45 14.95
N ILE A 13 -32.57 -22.08 14.67
CA ILE A 13 -33.28 -21.02 15.40
C ILE A 13 -33.77 -21.53 16.77
N GLY A 14 -33.99 -22.84 16.92
CA GLY A 14 -34.46 -23.45 18.17
C GLY A 14 -33.33 -23.96 19.08
N LEU A 15 -32.15 -24.23 18.54
CA LEU A 15 -30.99 -24.73 19.29
C LEU A 15 -29.96 -23.62 19.48
N THR A 16 -29.71 -23.24 20.74
CA THR A 16 -28.63 -22.30 21.06
C THR A 16 -27.29 -22.91 20.65
N THR A 17 -26.71 -22.42 19.56
CA THR A 17 -25.33 -22.78 19.18
C THR A 17 -24.34 -22.22 20.20
N PHE A 18 -23.14 -22.80 20.31
CA PHE A 18 -22.10 -22.33 21.22
C PHE A 18 -21.85 -20.82 21.09
N ARG A 19 -21.87 -20.30 19.85
CA ARG A 19 -21.72 -18.87 19.54
C ARG A 19 -22.79 -17.99 20.19
N THR A 20 -24.03 -18.48 20.27
CA THR A 20 -25.16 -17.78 20.89
C THR A 20 -25.17 -17.95 22.41
N SER A 21 -24.79 -19.13 22.92
CA SER A 21 -24.78 -19.39 24.36
C SER A 21 -23.67 -18.66 25.11
N THR A 22 -22.54 -18.39 24.45
CA THR A 22 -21.40 -17.67 25.03
C THR A 22 -21.33 -16.21 24.56
N TYR A 23 -22.41 -15.71 23.95
CA TYR A 23 -22.46 -14.34 23.47
C TYR A 23 -22.57 -13.38 24.65
N ASP A 24 -21.62 -12.46 24.76
CA ASP A 24 -21.59 -11.39 25.75
C ASP A 24 -21.42 -10.06 25.02
N ASP A 25 -22.51 -9.30 24.95
CA ASP A 25 -22.55 -7.97 24.33
C ASP A 25 -21.54 -7.01 24.95
N HIS A 26 -21.40 -7.03 26.28
CA HIS A 26 -20.56 -6.09 27.01
C HIS A 26 -19.09 -6.36 26.74
N GLN A 27 -18.68 -7.63 26.81
CA GLN A 27 -17.31 -8.03 26.48
C GLN A 27 -16.95 -7.72 25.03
N ASN A 28 -17.89 -7.94 24.10
CA ASN A 28 -17.67 -7.62 22.69
C ASN A 28 -17.52 -6.11 22.47
N GLU A 29 -18.33 -5.29 23.15
CA GLU A 29 -18.21 -3.83 23.07
C GLU A 29 -16.89 -3.32 23.67
N GLU A 30 -16.46 -3.85 24.81
CA GLU A 30 -15.16 -3.52 25.41
C GLU A 30 -13.99 -3.90 24.49
N GLN A 31 -14.01 -5.10 23.90
CA GLN A 31 -13.00 -5.53 22.94
C GLN A 31 -13.00 -4.67 21.67
N LEU A 32 -14.18 -4.25 21.20
CA LEU A 32 -14.27 -3.35 20.05
C LEU A 32 -13.63 -2.00 20.35
N ARG A 33 -13.90 -1.42 21.53
CA ARG A 33 -13.28 -0.15 21.97
C ARG A 33 -11.75 -0.27 22.08
N LEU A 34 -11.26 -1.33 22.71
CA LEU A 34 -9.82 -1.61 22.82
C LEU A 34 -9.16 -1.74 21.45
N ASN A 35 -9.79 -2.47 20.52
CA ASN A 35 -9.27 -2.60 19.16
C ASN A 35 -9.20 -1.25 18.45
N LEU A 36 -10.21 -0.38 18.63
CA LEU A 36 -10.21 0.95 18.05
C LEU A 36 -9.10 1.84 18.63
N ASP A 37 -8.86 1.78 19.94
CA ASP A 37 -7.78 2.52 20.60
C ASP A 37 -6.39 2.07 20.13
N LEU A 38 -6.22 0.75 19.89
CA LEU A 38 -4.94 0.17 19.48
C LEU A 38 -4.60 0.38 17.99
N ILE A 39 -5.56 0.72 17.14
CA ILE A 39 -5.32 0.92 15.70
C ILE A 39 -4.30 2.03 15.46
N ASP A 40 -4.37 3.11 16.22
CA ASP A 40 -3.45 4.24 16.04
C ASP A 40 -2.02 3.87 16.47
N GLU A 41 -1.84 3.04 17.49
CA GLU A 41 -0.53 2.51 17.89
C GLU A 41 0.06 1.61 16.79
N VAL A 42 -0.75 0.71 16.23
CA VAL A 42 -0.34 -0.17 15.13
C VAL A 42 0.04 0.66 13.90
N ARG A 43 -0.74 1.70 13.58
CA ARG A 43 -0.43 2.61 12.47
C ARG A 43 0.87 3.36 12.72
N GLY A 44 1.05 3.94 13.91
CA GLY A 44 2.27 4.67 14.27
C GLY A 44 3.53 3.80 14.21
N THR A 45 3.45 2.55 14.69
CA THR A 45 4.58 1.62 14.61
C THR A 45 4.89 1.20 13.16
N ALA A 46 3.87 1.00 12.32
CA ALA A 46 4.05 0.71 10.89
C ALA A 46 4.69 1.89 10.15
N GLU A 47 4.23 3.12 10.40
CA GLU A 47 4.77 4.34 9.82
C GLU A 47 6.23 4.56 10.23
N ALA A 48 6.56 4.37 11.51
CA ALA A 48 7.93 4.46 12.01
C ALA A 48 8.85 3.44 11.32
N ARG A 49 8.39 2.20 11.13
CA ARG A 49 9.13 1.17 10.38
C ARG A 49 9.34 1.56 8.93
N MET A 50 8.30 2.06 8.26
CA MET A 50 8.37 2.50 6.87
C MET A 50 9.38 3.64 6.69
N LYS A 51 9.31 4.66 7.55
CA LYS A 51 10.24 5.80 7.53
C LYS A 51 11.68 5.35 7.72
N ARG A 52 11.94 4.47 8.69
CA ARG A 52 13.27 3.88 8.90
C ARG A 52 13.78 3.15 7.66
N TYR A 53 12.90 2.40 6.98
CA TYR A 53 13.26 1.68 5.77
C TYR A 53 13.61 2.65 4.63
N GLN A 54 12.79 3.68 4.41
CA GLN A 54 13.02 4.71 3.40
C GLN A 54 14.35 5.44 3.64
N GLU A 55 14.62 5.85 4.88
CA GLU A 55 15.88 6.51 5.25
C GLU A 55 17.08 5.59 5.00
N LYS A 56 16.97 4.30 5.37
CA LYS A 56 18.04 3.32 5.13
C LYS A 56 18.31 3.14 3.64
N MET A 57 17.27 3.06 2.82
CA MET A 57 17.39 2.94 1.37
C MET A 57 18.02 4.20 0.76
N ALA A 58 17.56 5.39 1.15
CA ALA A 58 18.13 6.65 0.69
C ALA A 58 19.61 6.76 1.07
N ARG A 59 19.99 6.45 2.31
CA ARG A 59 21.40 6.45 2.75
C ARG A 59 22.26 5.47 1.95
N HIS A 60 21.75 4.25 1.72
CA HIS A 60 22.48 3.23 0.96
C HIS A 60 22.70 3.63 -0.50
N TYR A 61 21.72 4.27 -1.12
CA TYR A 61 21.86 4.76 -2.49
C TYR A 61 22.79 5.96 -2.55
N ASN A 62 22.57 6.96 -1.69
CA ASN A 62 23.34 8.20 -1.67
C ASN A 62 24.81 7.96 -1.33
N SER A 63 25.15 6.97 -0.51
CA SER A 63 26.55 6.63 -0.20
C SER A 63 27.31 6.08 -1.41
N LYS A 64 26.61 5.53 -2.41
CA LYS A 64 27.19 5.00 -3.65
C LYS A 64 27.27 6.04 -4.76
N VAL A 65 26.47 7.10 -4.68
CA VAL A 65 26.46 8.17 -5.68
C VAL A 65 27.59 9.15 -5.36
N LYS A 66 28.50 9.33 -6.32
CA LYS A 66 29.52 10.39 -6.25
C LYS A 66 28.97 11.66 -6.90
N PRO A 67 29.06 12.83 -6.24
CA PRO A 67 28.72 14.08 -6.89
C PRO A 67 29.65 14.28 -8.09
N ARG A 68 29.08 14.59 -9.26
CA ARG A 68 29.80 14.85 -10.49
C ARG A 68 29.45 16.26 -10.95
N GLN A 69 30.46 17.12 -11.08
CA GLN A 69 30.30 18.40 -11.76
C GLN A 69 30.30 18.15 -13.28
N LEU A 70 29.37 18.79 -13.97
CA LEU A 70 29.24 18.76 -15.42
C LEU A 70 29.48 20.17 -15.95
N SER A 71 30.29 20.29 -16.99
CA SER A 71 30.54 21.56 -17.69
C SER A 71 29.67 21.65 -18.94
N VAL A 72 29.50 22.86 -19.47
CA VAL A 72 28.82 23.08 -20.77
C VAL A 72 29.48 22.23 -21.86
N GLY A 73 28.68 21.47 -22.61
CA GLY A 73 29.17 20.61 -23.69
C GLY A 73 29.49 19.16 -23.29
N ASP A 74 29.44 18.80 -22.01
CA ASP A 74 29.58 17.41 -21.54
C ASP A 74 28.47 16.51 -22.07
N LEU A 75 28.85 15.31 -22.51
CA LEU A 75 27.91 14.27 -22.93
C LEU A 75 27.35 13.54 -21.71
N VAL A 76 26.03 13.58 -21.54
CA VAL A 76 25.30 12.90 -20.47
C VAL A 76 24.30 11.91 -21.02
N LEU A 77 24.22 10.74 -20.39
CA LEU A 77 23.22 9.74 -20.76
C LEU A 77 21.83 10.24 -20.34
N ARG A 78 20.96 10.45 -21.33
CA ARG A 78 19.62 10.97 -21.14
C ARG A 78 18.60 9.88 -21.41
N LYS A 79 17.75 9.63 -20.42
CA LYS A 79 16.63 8.70 -20.57
C LYS A 79 15.58 9.35 -21.46
N VAL A 80 15.31 8.74 -22.61
CA VAL A 80 14.24 9.18 -23.53
C VAL A 80 12.95 8.50 -23.10
N THR A 81 11.94 9.28 -22.72
CA THR A 81 10.56 8.83 -22.51
C THR A 81 9.70 9.17 -23.73
N LEU A 82 8.52 8.55 -23.87
CA LEU A 82 7.61 8.79 -25.00
C LEU A 82 7.28 10.29 -25.21
N ALA A 83 7.20 11.06 -24.14
CA ALA A 83 6.95 12.51 -24.18
C ALA A 83 8.14 13.34 -24.70
N THR A 84 9.36 12.79 -24.65
CA THR A 84 10.61 13.44 -25.10
C THR A 84 11.16 12.81 -26.38
N ARG A 85 10.37 11.94 -27.02
CA ARG A 85 10.78 11.22 -28.22
C ARG A 85 10.69 12.13 -29.44
N ASN A 86 11.81 12.34 -30.11
CA ASN A 86 11.81 12.97 -31.43
C ASN A 86 11.23 11.98 -32.46
N PRO A 87 10.23 12.36 -33.28
CA PRO A 87 9.58 11.46 -34.25
C PRO A 87 10.51 10.97 -35.36
N SER A 88 11.57 11.72 -35.66
CA SER A 88 12.56 11.41 -36.71
C SER A 88 13.59 10.37 -36.29
N GLU A 89 13.56 9.90 -35.05
CA GLU A 89 14.58 9.03 -34.50
C GLU A 89 14.03 7.62 -34.25
N GLY A 90 14.63 6.64 -34.94
CA GLY A 90 14.33 5.22 -34.82
C GLY A 90 14.51 4.68 -33.40
N GLU A 91 13.90 3.52 -33.17
CA GLU A 91 13.59 2.88 -31.89
C GLU A 91 14.58 3.14 -30.73
N ALA A 92 14.00 3.51 -29.58
CA ALA A 92 14.65 4.21 -28.47
C ALA A 92 15.77 3.40 -27.80
N ARG A 93 17.01 3.63 -28.24
CA ARG A 93 18.21 3.40 -27.42
C ARG A 93 18.48 4.66 -26.59
N SER A 94 18.87 4.49 -25.34
CA SER A 94 19.28 5.60 -24.45
C SER A 94 20.29 6.49 -25.17
N LYS A 95 20.06 7.82 -25.20
CA LYS A 95 20.86 8.76 -26.02
C LYS A 95 21.73 9.65 -25.17
N LEU A 96 22.89 10.02 -25.70
CA LEU A 96 23.72 11.05 -25.10
C LEU A 96 23.18 12.44 -25.50
N GLY A 97 22.88 13.28 -24.51
CA GLY A 97 22.58 14.70 -24.70
C GLY A 97 23.75 15.55 -24.22
N ARG A 98 23.88 16.78 -24.75
CA ARG A 98 24.87 17.75 -24.24
C ARG A 98 24.27 18.61 -23.12
N THR A 99 25.10 18.96 -22.15
CA THR A 99 24.82 20.03 -21.18
C THR A 99 24.88 21.39 -21.86
N LEU A 100 23.96 22.28 -21.45
CA LEU A 100 23.85 23.67 -21.92
C LEU A 100 24.77 24.60 -21.15
#